data_AF-A0A1E8CN47-F1
#
_entry.id   AF-A0A1E8CN47-F1
#
_cell.length_a   1.000
_cell.length_b   1.000
_cell.length_c   1.000
_cell.angle_alpha   90.00
_cell.angle_beta   90.00
_cell.angle_gamma   90.00
#
_symmetry.space_group_name_H-M   'P 1'
#
loop_
_entity.id
_entity.type
_entity.pdbx_description
1 polymer ?
#
loop_
_entity_poly.entity_id
_entity_poly.type
_entity_poly.pdbx_seq_one_letter_code
_entity_poly.pdbx_strand_id
1 'polypeptide(L)'
;MLAALTLAVCASNPATADELSDPDIWQGEWQVQDTDFTLRVLPSGTIFRVEPMRPAGIEWHAGEGMINGSSGTIEVSYQGVVAQVMVQLTSPESAIVRSMSCQPDYHVVCTLVRNQQARFIKLNTSN
;
A
#
# COMPACT_ATOMS: atom_id res chain seq x y z
N MET A 1 -29.96 -31.13 -38.15
CA MET A 1 -29.70 -30.62 -36.79
C MET A 1 -28.22 -30.81 -36.49
N LEU A 2 -27.43 -29.75 -36.52
CA LEU A 2 -26.07 -29.72 -35.97
C LEU A 2 -25.92 -28.38 -35.25
N ALA A 3 -25.91 -28.42 -33.92
CA ALA A 3 -25.70 -27.26 -33.07
C ALA A 3 -24.19 -27.12 -32.82
N ALA A 4 -23.61 -26.02 -33.27
CA ALA A 4 -22.22 -25.68 -32.99
C ALA A 4 -22.14 -25.01 -31.61
N LEU A 5 -21.43 -25.64 -30.67
CA LEU A 5 -21.05 -25.04 -29.39
C LEU A 5 -19.80 -24.17 -29.60
N THR A 6 -19.95 -22.86 -29.56
CA THR A 6 -18.83 -21.91 -29.47
C THR A 6 -18.43 -21.74 -28.01
N LEU A 7 -17.25 -22.25 -27.65
CA LEU A 7 -16.57 -21.97 -26.38
C LEU A 7 -16.05 -20.53 -26.39
N ALA A 8 -16.66 -19.66 -25.58
CA ALA A 8 -16.14 -18.34 -25.29
C ALA A 8 -14.94 -18.47 -24.33
N VAL A 9 -13.74 -18.13 -24.82
CA VAL A 9 -12.54 -18.01 -23.99
C VAL A 9 -12.60 -16.67 -23.27
N CYS A 10 -12.80 -16.70 -21.95
CA CYS A 10 -12.65 -15.53 -21.10
C CYS A 10 -11.17 -15.17 -21.00
N ALA A 11 -10.76 -14.06 -21.63
CA ALA A 11 -9.43 -13.48 -21.45
C ALA A 11 -9.36 -12.80 -20.09
N SER A 12 -8.82 -13.49 -19.08
CA SER A 12 -8.33 -12.86 -17.86
C SER A 12 -6.88 -12.44 -18.10
N ASN A 13 -6.59 -11.13 -18.11
CA ASN A 13 -5.21 -10.62 -18.08
C ASN A 13 -4.67 -10.78 -16.65
N PRO A 14 -3.73 -11.69 -16.36
CA PRO A 14 -2.95 -11.60 -15.13
C PRO A 14 -2.03 -10.38 -15.28
N ALA A 15 -2.15 -9.39 -14.39
CA ALA A 15 -1.03 -8.48 -14.19
C ALA A 15 0.18 -9.37 -13.84
N THR A 16 1.18 -9.41 -14.71
CA THR A 16 2.32 -10.31 -14.55
C THR A 16 3.12 -9.87 -13.33
N ALA A 17 3.51 -10.80 -12.45
CA ALA A 17 4.28 -10.50 -11.24
C ALA A 17 5.58 -9.71 -11.50
N ASP A 18 6.07 -9.74 -12.73
CA ASP A 18 7.20 -8.96 -13.24
C ASP A 18 6.91 -7.46 -13.27
N GLU A 19 5.67 -7.07 -13.60
CA GLU A 19 5.24 -5.66 -13.64
C GLU A 19 5.32 -5.06 -12.23
N LEU A 20 4.74 -5.71 -11.22
CA LEU A 20 4.70 -5.21 -9.84
C LEU A 20 6.06 -5.15 -9.13
N SER A 21 7.14 -5.62 -9.78
CA SER A 21 8.49 -5.55 -9.24
C SER A 21 9.23 -4.28 -9.61
N ASP A 22 8.68 -3.46 -10.51
CA ASP A 22 9.21 -2.15 -10.86
C ASP A 22 9.03 -1.15 -9.70
N PRO A 23 10.13 -0.61 -9.11
CA PRO A 23 10.04 0.38 -8.04
C PRO A 23 9.25 1.64 -8.41
N ASP A 24 9.23 2.04 -9.69
CA ASP A 24 8.56 3.26 -10.12
C ASP A 24 7.02 3.14 -10.01
N ILE A 25 6.48 1.92 -9.94
CA ILE A 25 5.06 1.68 -9.64
C ILE A 25 4.68 2.21 -8.27
N TRP A 26 5.60 2.33 -7.32
CA TRP A 26 5.27 2.86 -6.01
C TRP A 26 5.00 4.38 -6.05
N GLN A 27 5.53 5.08 -7.04
CA GLN A 27 5.45 6.54 -7.15
C GLN A 27 4.00 7.04 -7.26
N GLY A 28 3.70 8.10 -6.52
CA GLY A 28 2.45 8.85 -6.65
C GLY A 28 1.75 9.11 -5.34
N GLU A 29 0.53 9.62 -5.43
CA GLU A 29 -0.34 9.83 -4.28
C GLU A 29 -1.21 8.60 -4.03
N TRP A 30 -1.34 8.23 -2.77
CA TRP A 30 -2.09 7.07 -2.31
C TRP A 30 -3.06 7.48 -1.23
N GLN A 31 -4.30 7.00 -1.34
CA GLN A 31 -5.37 7.25 -0.39
C GLN A 31 -5.79 5.96 0.30
N VAL A 32 -5.98 5.98 1.62
CA VAL A 32 -6.64 4.88 2.32
C VAL A 32 -8.11 4.85 1.91
N GLN A 33 -8.55 3.70 1.42
CA GLN A 33 -9.91 3.47 0.96
C GLN A 33 -10.93 3.89 2.04
N ASP A 34 -11.99 4.57 1.61
CA ASP A 34 -13.09 5.06 2.46
C ASP A 34 -12.68 6.10 3.53
N THR A 35 -11.53 6.75 3.36
CA THR A 35 -11.06 7.85 4.22
C THR A 35 -10.49 9.01 3.41
N ASP A 36 -10.26 10.16 4.06
CA ASP A 36 -9.56 11.31 3.50
C ASP A 36 -8.03 11.27 3.73
N PHE A 37 -7.52 10.19 4.35
CA PHE A 37 -6.11 10.03 4.62
C PHE A 37 -5.34 9.75 3.32
N THR A 38 -4.43 10.66 2.97
CA THR A 38 -3.60 10.57 1.76
C THR A 38 -2.14 10.81 2.08
N LEU A 39 -1.26 10.07 1.41
CA LEU A 39 0.19 10.26 1.45
C LEU A 39 0.77 10.23 0.04
N ARG A 40 1.97 10.76 -0.14
CA ARG A 40 2.75 10.64 -1.36
C ARG A 40 3.91 9.68 -1.14
N VAL A 41 4.13 8.78 -2.09
CA VAL A 41 5.25 7.85 -2.08
C VAL A 41 6.28 8.31 -3.12
N LEU A 42 7.54 8.37 -2.67
CA LEU A 42 8.69 8.80 -3.46
C LEU A 42 9.73 7.66 -3.46
N PRO A 43 9.71 6.77 -4.47
CA PRO A 43 10.71 5.70 -4.58
C PRO A 43 12.06 6.25 -5.06
N SER A 44 13.14 5.56 -4.71
CA SER A 44 14.49 5.77 -5.21
C SER A 44 15.22 4.43 -5.25
N GLY A 45 15.13 3.72 -6.37
CA GLY A 45 15.63 2.35 -6.47
C GLY A 45 14.89 1.43 -5.48
N THR A 46 15.62 0.76 -4.58
CA THR A 46 15.02 -0.18 -3.62
C THR A 46 14.56 0.47 -2.31
N ILE A 47 14.61 1.80 -2.20
CA ILE A 47 14.11 2.53 -1.03
C ILE A 47 12.92 3.40 -1.43
N PHE A 48 12.08 3.75 -0.47
CA PHE A 48 11.03 4.76 -0.66
C PHE A 48 10.87 5.63 0.58
N ARG A 49 10.39 6.86 0.36
CA ARG A 49 9.96 7.77 1.42
C ARG A 49 8.47 8.04 1.27
N VAL A 50 7.83 8.38 2.38
CA VAL A 50 6.42 8.76 2.40
C VAL A 50 6.28 10.17 2.97
N GLU A 51 5.46 10.98 2.32
CA GLU A 51 5.12 12.32 2.76
C GLU A 51 3.63 12.38 3.11
N PRO A 52 3.24 12.78 4.33
CA PRO A 52 1.85 12.96 4.66
C PRO A 52 1.26 14.11 3.84
N MET A 53 0.08 13.90 3.27
CA MET A 53 -0.62 14.92 2.48
C MET A 53 -1.88 15.41 3.19
N ARG A 54 -2.75 14.49 3.62
CA ARG A 54 -3.99 14.80 4.35
C ARG A 54 -4.37 13.70 5.34
N PRO A 55 -5.10 14.06 6.41
CA PRO A 55 -5.25 15.41 6.93
C PRO A 55 -3.91 15.92 7.49
N ALA A 56 -3.59 17.19 7.27
CA ALA A 56 -2.32 17.78 7.69
C ALA A 56 -2.15 17.87 9.23
N GLY A 57 -3.23 17.68 9.99
CA GLY A 57 -3.23 17.76 11.45
C GLY A 57 -2.84 16.46 12.18
N ILE A 58 -2.53 15.38 11.46
CA ILE A 58 -2.02 14.14 12.06
C ILE A 58 -0.50 14.16 11.97
N GLU A 59 0.16 14.40 13.10
CA GLU A 59 1.62 14.35 13.20
C GLU A 59 2.09 12.90 13.38
N TRP A 60 2.78 12.37 12.39
CA TRP A 60 3.46 11.08 12.43
C TRP A 60 4.77 11.17 11.66
N HIS A 61 5.70 10.29 11.99
CA HIS A 61 7.00 10.22 11.34
C HIS A 61 7.18 8.85 10.70
N ALA A 62 7.78 8.83 9.52
CA ALA A 62 8.15 7.61 8.82
C ALA A 62 9.66 7.57 8.64
N GLY A 63 10.25 6.40 8.85
CA GLY A 63 11.61 6.13 8.41
C GLY A 63 11.70 5.95 6.89
N GLU A 64 12.88 5.55 6.41
CA GLU A 64 13.01 5.06 5.04
C GLU A 64 12.38 3.67 4.91
N GLY A 65 11.57 3.50 3.87
CA GLY A 65 11.02 2.21 3.50
C GLY A 65 11.94 1.44 2.56
N MET A 66 11.84 0.12 2.58
CA MET A 66 12.54 -0.79 1.68
C MET A 66 11.54 -1.47 0.74
N ILE A 67 11.87 -1.56 -0.55
CA ILE A 67 11.11 -2.29 -1.57
C ILE A 67 11.78 -3.64 -1.81
N ASN A 68 10.97 -4.71 -1.84
CA ASN A 68 11.37 -6.05 -2.22
C ASN A 68 10.29 -6.66 -3.14
N GLY A 69 10.51 -6.53 -4.45
CA GLY A 69 9.53 -6.87 -5.48
C GLY A 69 8.24 -6.07 -5.30
N SER A 70 7.11 -6.78 -5.20
CA SER A 70 5.79 -6.18 -4.99
C SER A 70 5.48 -5.84 -3.51
N SER A 71 6.43 -6.04 -2.61
CA SER A 71 6.28 -5.78 -1.18
C SER A 71 7.21 -4.68 -0.69
N GLY A 72 6.85 -4.05 0.41
CA GLY A 72 7.70 -3.06 1.06
C GLY A 72 7.52 -3.06 2.57
N THR A 73 8.54 -2.58 3.28
CA THR A 73 8.51 -2.45 4.74
C THR A 73 8.97 -1.06 5.15
N ILE A 74 8.29 -0.46 6.13
CA ILE A 74 8.61 0.87 6.65
C ILE A 74 8.33 0.94 8.15
N GLU A 75 9.15 1.69 8.88
CA GLU A 75 8.89 2.02 10.28
C GLU A 75 8.08 3.32 10.37
N VAL A 76 7.05 3.30 11.22
CA VAL A 76 6.17 4.45 11.46
C VAL A 76 6.12 4.73 12.96
N SER A 77 6.36 6.00 13.33
CA SER A 77 6.24 6.50 14.69
C SER A 77 5.05 7.45 14.82
N TYR A 78 4.18 7.20 15.80
CA TYR A 78 2.99 8.02 16.05
C TYR A 78 2.63 8.02 17.54
N GLN A 79 2.51 9.19 18.17
CA GLN A 79 2.02 9.32 19.57
C GLN A 79 2.71 8.38 20.57
N GLY A 80 4.04 8.28 20.50
CA GLY A 80 4.83 7.41 21.40
C GLY A 80 4.80 5.91 21.06
N VAL A 81 4.17 5.53 19.95
CA VAL A 81 4.19 4.19 19.39
C VAL A 81 5.15 4.11 18.22
N VAL A 82 5.86 2.99 18.09
CA VAL A 82 6.62 2.61 16.90
C VAL A 82 6.04 1.33 16.31
N ALA A 83 5.75 1.35 15.01
CA ALA A 83 5.20 0.22 14.28
C ALA A 83 6.07 -0.14 13.08
N GLN A 84 6.37 -1.43 12.93
CA GLN A 84 6.86 -1.95 11.66
C GLN A 84 5.65 -2.25 10.77
N VAL A 85 5.60 -1.63 9.60
CA VAL A 85 4.50 -1.77 8.64
C VAL A 85 4.98 -2.54 7.42
N MET A 86 4.14 -3.46 6.94
CA MET A 86 4.30 -4.14 5.66
C MET A 86 3.26 -3.62 4.67
N VAL A 87 3.72 -3.34 3.45
CA VAL A 87 2.92 -2.95 2.30
C VAL A 87 3.04 -4.04 1.24
N GLN A 88 1.94 -4.42 0.62
CA GLN A 88 1.90 -5.37 -0.48
C GLN A 88 1.08 -4.77 -1.62
N LEU A 89 1.72 -4.54 -2.77
CA LEU A 89 1.00 -4.18 -3.99
C LEU A 89 0.12 -5.37 -4.41
N THR A 90 -1.15 -5.06 -4.72
CA THR A 90 -2.12 -5.99 -5.31
C THR A 90 -2.40 -5.68 -6.78
N SER A 91 -2.17 -4.44 -7.21
CA SER A 91 -2.13 -3.99 -8.61
C SER A 91 -1.26 -2.73 -8.71
N PRO A 92 -0.98 -2.20 -9.91
CA PRO A 92 -0.27 -0.92 -10.06
C PRO A 92 -0.97 0.27 -9.38
N GLU A 93 -2.29 0.17 -9.11
CA GLU A 93 -3.08 1.21 -8.45
C GLU A 93 -3.60 0.82 -7.06
N SER A 94 -3.23 -0.35 -6.50
CA SER A 94 -3.74 -0.77 -5.20
C SER A 94 -2.75 -1.53 -4.35
N ALA A 95 -2.83 -1.32 -3.03
CA ALA A 95 -1.98 -1.96 -2.05
C ALA A 95 -2.74 -2.33 -0.78
N ILE A 96 -2.27 -3.36 -0.08
CA ILE A 96 -2.70 -3.72 1.27
C ILE A 96 -1.58 -3.38 2.24
N VAL A 97 -1.94 -2.73 3.34
CA VAL A 97 -1.03 -2.28 4.39
C VAL A 97 -1.44 -2.88 5.72
N ARG A 98 -0.49 -3.44 6.46
CA ARG A 98 -0.73 -4.03 7.79
C ARG A 98 0.46 -3.83 8.71
N SER A 99 0.19 -3.81 10.01
CA SER A 99 1.27 -3.84 11.01
C SER A 99 1.90 -5.25 11.08
N MET A 100 3.22 -5.29 11.14
CA MET A 100 4.02 -6.47 11.49
C MET A 100 4.29 -6.49 12.99
N SER A 101 4.52 -5.31 13.57
CA SER A 101 4.65 -5.08 15.00
C SER A 101 4.16 -3.69 15.34
N CYS A 102 3.79 -3.48 16.61
CA CYS A 102 3.43 -2.19 17.15
C CYS A 102 3.79 -2.20 18.64
N GLN A 103 4.64 -1.27 19.07
CA GLN A 103 5.17 -1.20 20.43
C GLN A 103 4.96 0.19 21.04
N PRO A 104 4.62 0.28 22.33
CA PRO A 104 4.30 -0.85 23.21
C PRO A 104 2.93 -1.46 22.87
N ASP A 105 2.81 -2.79 23.00
CA ASP A 105 1.61 -3.53 22.59
C ASP A 105 0.34 -3.20 23.40
N TYR A 106 0.51 -2.70 24.63
CA TYR A 106 -0.57 -2.20 25.50
C TYR A 106 -1.11 -0.82 25.09
N HIS A 107 -0.46 -0.12 24.15
CA HIS A 107 -0.96 1.17 23.68
C HIS A 107 -2.29 0.97 22.92
N VAL A 108 -3.26 1.87 23.11
CA VAL A 108 -4.60 1.73 22.52
C VAL A 108 -4.55 1.60 20.99
N VAL A 109 -3.70 2.39 20.33
CA VAL A 109 -3.49 2.32 18.87
C VAL A 109 -2.98 0.94 18.47
N CYS A 110 -2.00 0.39 19.19
CA CYS A 110 -1.47 -0.95 18.91
C CYS A 110 -2.50 -2.07 19.11
N THR A 111 -3.41 -1.89 20.07
CA THR A 111 -4.53 -2.82 20.25
C THR A 111 -5.50 -2.74 19.08
N LEU A 112 -5.83 -1.53 18.61
CA LEU A 112 -6.79 -1.31 17.53
C LEU A 112 -6.30 -1.83 16.18
N VAL A 113 -5.01 -1.65 15.86
CA VAL A 113 -4.45 -2.06 14.55
C VAL A 113 -4.12 -3.55 14.48
N ARG A 114 -4.23 -4.28 15.59
CA ARG A 114 -3.93 -5.71 15.63
C ARG A 114 -4.89 -6.48 14.73
N ASN A 115 -4.33 -7.26 13.81
CA ASN A 115 -5.08 -8.03 12.79
C ASN A 115 -5.95 -7.16 11.86
N GLN A 116 -5.70 -5.85 11.81
CA GLN A 116 -6.33 -4.95 10.84
C GLN A 116 -5.44 -4.78 9.62
N GLN A 117 -6.08 -4.49 8.50
CA GLN A 117 -5.42 -4.12 7.26
C GLN A 117 -6.13 -2.92 6.65
N ALA A 118 -5.35 -2.03 6.05
CA ALA A 118 -5.87 -0.90 5.28
C ALA A 118 -5.61 -1.15 3.79
N ARG A 119 -6.59 -0.84 2.96
CA ARG A 119 -6.41 -0.84 1.51
C ARG A 119 -6.09 0.58 1.06
N PHE A 120 -5.02 0.74 0.30
CA PHE A 120 -4.65 1.99 -0.34
C PHE A 120 -4.95 1.92 -1.83
N ILE A 121 -5.39 3.06 -2.37
CA ILE A 121 -5.66 3.27 -3.80
C ILE A 121 -4.78 4.41 -4.29
N LYS A 122 -4.08 4.17 -5.39
CA LYS A 122 -3.32 5.23 -6.05
C LYS A 122 -4.31 6.21 -6.68
N LEU A 123 -4.13 7.49 -6.38
CA LEU A 123 -4.90 8.55 -7.01
C LEU A 123 -4.33 8.77 -8.40
N ASN A 124 -5.14 8.48 -9.42
CA ASN A 124 -4.80 8.86 -10.78
C ASN A 124 -4.85 10.39 -10.86
N THR A 125 -3.73 11.01 -11.20
CA THR A 125 -3.72 12.41 -11.61
C THR A 125 -4.48 12.49 -12.93
N SER A 126 -5.78 12.71 -12.85
CA SER A 126 -6.57 13.12 -14.01
C SER A 126 -6.05 14.51 -14.37
N ASN A 127 -5.29 14.62 -15.46
CA ASN A 127 -5.00 15.91 -16.09
C ASN A 127 -6.28 16.53 -16.62
#